data_AF-A0A8J6JVV0-F1
#
_entry.id   AF-A0A8J6JVV0-F1
#
_cell.length_a   1.000
_cell.length_b   1.000
_cell.length_c   1.000
_cell.angle_alpha   90.00
_cell.angle_beta   90.00
_cell.angle_gamma   90.00
#
_symmetry.space_group_name_H-M   'P 1'
#
loop_
_entity.id
_entity.type
_entity.pdbx_description
1 polymer ?
#
loop_
_entity_poly.entity_id
_entity_poly.type
_entity_poly.pdbx_seq_one_letter_code
_entity_poly.pdbx_strand_id
1 'polypeptide(L)'
;TARKARPVNGEFGEATLDADLALRGPLTNGGSLAGRVTISRAELRIPETLGASIPTLGQVREVGPLPPGRRPPAAPRRAAPTTTTTLPMALDLVLAAPRAVFLRGRGLEAELGGEITIRGTAAAPIPSGAFRLRRGSFDLVGRQLQFSRGVISFESGSFNPTLDFLATARSRSNTINLNVKGTPARPELTVTAEPELPQDEALARLLFDRETTRLSPFELAGIAQAVAQLAGVLPAGSGVLDRLRTAAGLDRLGVAGDGRSGAAVEAGRYVAPGVFVGVRQGTSGGAPGVGVQVELTPRLRLEGQTQTGAAGDRLGITYEYEY
;
A
#
# COMPACT_ATOMS: atom_id res chain seq x y z
N THR A 1 -8.53 10.95 31.84
CA THR A 1 -7.82 11.54 30.70
C THR A 1 -6.59 10.70 30.39
N ALA A 2 -6.18 10.63 29.13
CA ALA A 2 -4.98 9.93 28.69
C ALA A 2 -4.23 10.83 27.70
N ARG A 3 -2.90 10.80 27.75
CA ARG A 3 -2.04 11.60 26.87
C ARG A 3 -1.00 10.70 26.21
N LYS A 4 -0.78 10.87 24.90
CA LYS A 4 0.16 10.07 24.08
C LYS A 4 0.03 8.56 24.29
N ALA A 5 -1.18 8.06 24.50
CA ALA A 5 -1.43 6.65 24.70
C ALA A 5 -1.21 5.90 23.37
N ARG A 6 -0.65 4.69 23.45
CA ARG A 6 -0.38 3.81 22.29
C ARG A 6 -1.15 2.50 22.41
N PRO A 7 -2.49 2.51 22.23
CA PRO A 7 -3.32 1.32 22.45
C PRO A 7 -3.21 0.30 21.32
N VAL A 8 -2.77 0.71 20.14
CA VAL A 8 -2.58 -0.17 18.98
C VAL A 8 -1.08 -0.22 18.69
N ASN A 9 -0.50 -1.40 18.86
CA ASN A 9 0.86 -1.72 18.46
C ASN A 9 0.85 -3.17 17.98
N GLY A 10 1.00 -3.38 16.68
CA GLY A 10 0.98 -4.70 16.07
C GLY A 10 1.39 -4.68 14.61
N GLU A 11 1.32 -5.85 13.98
CA GLU A 11 1.75 -6.06 12.60
C GLU A 11 1.05 -5.14 11.58
N PHE A 12 -0.21 -4.79 11.86
CA PHE A 12 -1.06 -3.98 10.98
C PHE A 12 -0.91 -2.47 11.22
N GLY A 13 -0.20 -2.02 12.26
CA GLY A 13 0.01 -0.61 12.50
C GLY A 13 0.27 -0.18 13.95
N GLU A 14 0.56 1.11 14.09
CA GLU A 14 0.71 1.80 15.38
C GLU A 14 -0.20 3.03 15.41
N ALA A 15 -0.82 3.33 16.57
CA ALA A 15 -1.57 4.56 16.77
C ALA A 15 -1.23 5.22 18.11
N THR A 16 -1.01 6.54 18.08
CA THR A 16 -0.87 7.42 19.24
C THR A 16 -2.07 8.34 19.34
N LEU A 17 -2.67 8.41 20.54
CA LEU A 17 -3.86 9.22 20.80
C LEU A 17 -3.84 9.92 22.16
N ASP A 18 -4.64 10.97 22.24
CA ASP A 18 -5.01 11.67 23.46
C ASP A 18 -6.51 11.43 23.71
N ALA A 19 -6.93 11.19 24.95
CA ALA A 19 -8.31 10.87 25.25
C ALA A 19 -8.82 11.62 26.48
N ASP A 20 -9.93 12.32 26.32
CA ASP A 20 -10.67 12.99 27.38
C ASP A 20 -12.04 12.32 27.49
N LEU A 21 -12.09 11.25 28.29
CA LEU A 21 -13.24 10.38 28.48
C LEU A 21 -13.84 10.55 29.88
N ALA A 22 -15.17 10.59 29.94
CA ALA A 22 -15.97 10.58 31.15
C ALA A 22 -16.77 9.29 31.22
N LEU A 23 -16.63 8.58 32.34
CA LEU A 23 -17.42 7.41 32.67
C LEU A 23 -18.50 7.83 33.67
N ARG A 24 -19.76 7.53 33.38
CA ARG A 24 -20.91 7.85 34.25
C ARG A 24 -21.71 6.60 34.56
N GLY A 25 -22.20 6.49 35.79
CA GLY A 25 -23.08 5.40 36.22
C GLY A 25 -22.36 4.07 36.53
N PRO A 26 -23.13 3.01 36.86
CA PRO A 26 -22.58 1.72 37.27
C PRO A 26 -21.95 0.98 36.10
N LEU A 27 -20.69 0.56 36.24
CA LEU A 27 -19.95 -0.18 35.22
C LEU A 27 -20.66 -1.45 34.75
N THR A 28 -21.34 -2.13 35.68
CA THR A 28 -21.99 -3.43 35.45
C THR A 28 -23.45 -3.34 35.03
N ASN A 29 -24.09 -2.15 35.13
CA ASN A 29 -25.52 -1.98 34.86
C ASN A 29 -25.82 -0.57 34.34
N GLY A 30 -25.67 -0.37 33.03
CA GLY A 30 -26.17 0.83 32.33
C GLY A 30 -25.29 2.08 32.42
N GLY A 31 -24.02 1.96 32.81
CA GLY A 31 -23.06 3.07 32.72
C GLY A 31 -22.85 3.55 31.28
N SER A 32 -22.36 4.78 31.13
CA SER A 32 -22.01 5.36 29.83
C SER A 32 -20.57 5.86 29.81
N LEU A 33 -19.91 5.63 28.67
CA LEU A 33 -18.60 6.16 28.36
C LEU A 33 -18.74 7.17 27.23
N ALA A 34 -18.46 8.43 27.54
CA ALA A 34 -18.57 9.52 26.59
C ALA A 34 -17.29 10.36 26.56
N GLY A 35 -16.96 10.93 25.41
CA GLY A 35 -15.84 11.86 25.33
C GLY A 35 -15.13 11.89 23.98
N ARG A 36 -14.02 12.62 23.94
CA ARG A 36 -13.26 12.85 22.72
C ARG A 36 -11.93 12.11 22.76
N VAL A 37 -11.63 11.41 21.68
CA VAL A 37 -10.35 10.77 21.41
C VAL A 37 -9.74 11.48 20.21
N THR A 38 -8.59 12.12 20.41
CA THR A 38 -7.84 12.78 19.34
C THR A 38 -6.69 11.89 18.93
N ILE A 39 -6.71 11.43 17.68
CA ILE A 39 -5.63 10.64 17.09
C ILE A 39 -4.55 11.61 16.63
N SER A 40 -3.41 11.58 17.31
CA SER A 40 -2.26 12.43 17.00
C SER A 40 -1.46 11.83 15.82
N ARG A 41 -1.38 10.50 15.74
CA ARG A 41 -0.78 9.75 14.62
C ARG A 41 -1.32 8.33 14.58
N ALA A 42 -1.65 7.82 13.41
CA ALA A 42 -1.98 6.42 13.16
C ALA A 42 -1.31 6.00 11.86
N GLU A 43 -0.48 4.97 11.90
CA GLU A 43 0.17 4.36 10.75
C GLU A 43 -0.44 2.98 10.55
N LEU A 44 -1.17 2.80 9.46
CA LEU A 44 -1.79 1.53 9.09
C LEU A 44 -1.05 0.94 7.88
N ARG A 45 -0.66 -0.33 8.01
CA ARG A 45 -0.02 -1.09 6.94
C ARG A 45 -1.01 -2.09 6.36
N ILE A 46 -1.23 -2.01 5.05
CA ILE A 46 -2.05 -2.97 4.32
C ILE A 46 -1.17 -4.17 3.99
N PRO A 47 -1.40 -5.34 4.62
CA PRO A 47 -0.59 -6.53 4.39
C PRO A 47 -0.82 -7.08 2.97
N GLU A 48 0.21 -7.71 2.39
CA GLU A 48 0.14 -8.34 1.06
C GLU A 48 -0.72 -9.61 1.04
N THR A 49 -0.79 -10.28 2.19
CA THR A 49 -1.72 -11.38 2.46
C THR A 49 -2.55 -11.02 3.67
N LEU A 50 -3.89 -11.07 3.57
CA LEU A 50 -4.76 -11.10 4.74
C LEU A 50 -4.57 -12.46 5.43
N GLY A 51 -3.46 -12.62 6.14
CA GLY A 51 -3.13 -13.83 6.87
C GLY A 51 -4.20 -14.09 7.92
N ALA A 52 -5.08 -15.05 7.65
CA ALA A 52 -5.89 -15.66 8.69
C ALA A 52 -4.97 -16.52 9.56
N SER A 53 -4.26 -15.91 10.50
CA SER A 53 -3.60 -16.62 11.60
C SER A 53 -3.17 -15.60 12.66
N ILE A 54 -4.08 -15.30 13.59
CA ILE A 54 -3.61 -15.04 14.95
C ILE A 54 -2.76 -16.27 15.32
N PRO A 55 -1.48 -16.15 15.69
CA PRO A 55 -0.70 -17.28 16.16
C PRO A 55 -1.39 -17.79 17.43
N THR A 56 -2.27 -18.77 17.27
CA THR A 56 -2.75 -19.56 18.38
C THR A 56 -1.52 -20.37 18.76
N LEU A 57 -0.91 -20.06 19.91
CA LEU A 57 0.11 -20.92 20.49
C LEU A 57 -0.43 -22.35 20.41
N GLY A 58 0.18 -23.18 19.55
CA GLY A 58 -0.12 -24.60 19.49
C GLY A 58 0.12 -25.23 20.86
N GLN A 59 -0.44 -26.41 21.10
CA GLN A 59 -0.25 -27.11 22.37
C GLN A 59 1.23 -27.18 22.72
N VAL A 60 1.61 -26.48 23.80
CA VAL A 60 2.95 -26.55 24.38
C VAL A 60 3.17 -28.00 24.80
N ARG A 61 4.00 -28.72 24.05
CA ARG A 61 4.42 -30.07 24.41
C ARG A 61 5.62 -29.95 25.34
N GLU A 62 5.39 -30.16 26.63
CA GLU A 62 6.44 -30.26 27.63
C GLU A 62 7.30 -31.50 27.31
N VAL A 63 8.60 -31.30 27.08
CA VAL A 63 9.56 -32.39 26.80
C VAL A 63 10.42 -32.61 28.04
N GLY A 64 10.18 -33.71 28.75
CA GLY A 64 11.01 -34.17 29.87
C GLY A 64 10.32 -35.26 30.71
N PRO A 65 11.06 -36.21 31.31
CA PRO A 65 10.48 -37.19 32.23
C PRO A 65 10.03 -36.52 33.53
N LEU A 66 8.77 -36.74 33.92
CA LEU A 66 8.20 -36.24 35.17
C LEU A 66 8.96 -36.82 36.38
N PRO A 67 9.37 -36.01 37.38
CA PRO A 67 9.91 -36.52 38.64
C PRO A 67 8.91 -37.46 39.34
N PRO A 68 9.38 -38.57 39.95
CA PRO A 68 8.50 -39.51 40.64
C PRO A 68 7.76 -38.81 41.80
N GLY A 69 6.43 -38.88 41.81
CA GLY A 69 5.57 -38.30 42.85
C GLY A 69 4.68 -37.12 42.43
N ARG A 70 4.81 -36.59 41.20
CA ARG A 70 3.83 -35.61 40.68
C ARG A 70 2.60 -36.31 40.11
N ARG A 71 1.41 -36.00 40.65
CA ARG A 71 0.13 -36.27 39.96
C ARG A 71 0.19 -35.60 38.58
N PRO A 72 -0.25 -36.26 37.50
CA PRO A 72 -0.42 -35.62 36.21
C PRO A 72 -1.30 -34.37 36.41
N PRO A 73 -0.97 -33.20 35.83
CA PRO A 73 -1.90 -32.09 35.81
C PRO A 73 -3.20 -32.60 35.17
N ALA A 74 -4.33 -32.35 35.84
CA ALA A 74 -5.63 -32.70 35.28
C ALA A 74 -5.69 -32.18 33.84
N ALA A 75 -6.16 -33.02 32.91
CA ALA A 75 -6.36 -32.61 31.51
C ALA A 75 -6.98 -31.21 31.51
N PRO A 76 -6.45 -30.25 30.73
CA PRO A 76 -6.94 -28.88 30.76
C PRO A 76 -8.44 -28.94 30.58
N ARG A 77 -9.18 -28.69 31.67
CA ARG A 77 -10.64 -28.60 31.62
C ARG A 77 -10.87 -27.53 30.59
N ARG A 78 -11.36 -27.94 29.41
CA ARG A 78 -11.70 -27.06 28.28
C ARG A 78 -12.26 -25.81 28.93
N ALA A 79 -11.50 -24.72 28.89
CA ALA A 79 -11.88 -23.51 29.61
C ALA A 79 -13.32 -23.26 29.17
N ALA A 80 -14.25 -23.32 30.13
CA ALA A 80 -15.62 -22.95 29.82
C ALA A 80 -15.48 -21.59 29.13
N PRO A 81 -16.10 -21.38 27.95
CA PRO A 81 -15.95 -20.13 27.23
C PRO A 81 -16.18 -19.05 28.26
N THR A 82 -15.13 -18.28 28.57
CA THR A 82 -15.25 -17.16 29.50
C THR A 82 -16.30 -16.32 28.84
N THR A 83 -17.50 -16.34 29.40
CA THR A 83 -18.53 -15.38 29.07
C THR A 83 -17.91 -14.06 29.49
N THR A 84 -17.21 -13.42 28.55
CA THR A 84 -16.92 -12.00 28.65
C THR A 84 -18.28 -11.39 28.85
N THR A 85 -18.58 -11.05 30.10
CA THR A 85 -19.78 -10.29 30.46
C THR A 85 -19.66 -9.01 29.66
N THR A 86 -20.34 -8.99 28.52
CA THR A 86 -20.40 -7.82 27.66
C THR A 86 -21.23 -6.82 28.43
N LEU A 87 -20.53 -5.90 29.10
CA LEU A 87 -21.13 -4.88 29.92
C LEU A 87 -22.07 -4.07 29.02
N PRO A 88 -23.33 -3.84 29.40
CA PRO A 88 -24.29 -3.03 28.63
C PRO A 88 -23.96 -1.53 28.79
N MET A 89 -22.69 -1.18 28.56
CA MET A 89 -22.18 0.18 28.68
C MET A 89 -22.51 0.94 27.39
N ALA A 90 -23.21 2.07 27.52
CA ALA A 90 -23.49 2.94 26.37
C ALA A 90 -22.23 3.70 25.95
N LEU A 91 -22.05 3.88 24.64
CA LEU A 91 -20.92 4.61 24.06
C LEU A 91 -21.43 5.92 23.44
N ASP A 92 -20.69 7.01 23.64
CA ASP A 92 -20.80 8.25 22.87
C ASP A 92 -19.40 8.85 22.69
N LEU A 93 -18.64 8.25 21.79
CA LEU A 93 -17.23 8.57 21.58
C LEU A 93 -17.05 9.32 20.27
N VAL A 94 -16.23 10.37 20.29
CA VAL A 94 -15.81 11.10 19.09
C VAL A 94 -14.33 10.86 18.86
N LEU A 95 -14.00 10.15 17.78
CA LEU A 95 -12.65 9.91 17.31
C LEU A 95 -12.29 10.93 16.24
N ALA A 96 -11.48 11.91 16.60
CA ALA A 96 -11.02 12.96 15.70
C ALA A 96 -9.58 12.72 15.26
N ALA A 97 -9.35 12.69 13.95
CA ALA A 97 -8.01 12.60 13.37
C ALA A 97 -7.84 13.69 12.31
N PRO A 98 -7.47 14.93 12.69
CA PRO A 98 -7.47 16.05 11.75
C PRO A 98 -6.51 15.84 10.56
N ARG A 99 -5.30 15.32 10.81
CA ARG A 99 -4.20 15.16 9.83
C ARG A 99 -3.21 14.05 10.24
N ALA A 100 -3.72 12.90 10.62
CA ALA A 100 -2.95 11.96 11.43
C ALA A 100 -3.02 10.51 10.97
N VAL A 101 -3.83 10.17 9.98
CA VAL A 101 -4.01 8.78 9.56
C VAL A 101 -3.23 8.54 8.27
N PHE A 102 -2.20 7.69 8.34
CA PHE A 102 -1.35 7.30 7.24
C PHE A 102 -1.64 5.84 6.86
N LEU A 103 -2.02 5.60 5.60
CA LEU A 103 -2.20 4.26 5.05
C LEU A 103 -1.07 3.97 4.09
N ARG A 104 -0.42 2.81 4.25
CA ARG A 104 0.68 2.37 3.41
C ARG A 104 0.51 0.90 3.04
N GLY A 105 0.83 0.54 1.80
CA GLY A 105 0.91 -0.87 1.37
C GLY A 105 0.13 -1.12 0.08
N ARG A 106 0.46 -2.22 -0.59
CA ARG A 106 -0.09 -2.57 -1.91
C ARG A 106 0.03 -1.44 -2.95
N GLY A 107 1.12 -0.69 -2.94
CA GLY A 107 1.32 0.48 -3.82
C GLY A 107 0.59 1.75 -3.36
N LEU A 108 -0.30 1.69 -2.37
CA LEU A 108 -0.98 2.86 -1.80
C LEU A 108 -0.09 3.56 -0.77
N GLU A 109 0.02 4.87 -0.88
CA GLU A 109 0.45 5.77 0.20
C GLU A 109 -0.56 6.92 0.30
N ALA A 110 -1.24 7.03 1.45
CA ALA A 110 -2.29 8.02 1.64
C ALA A 110 -2.23 8.67 3.03
N GLU A 111 -2.49 9.98 3.07
CA GLU A 111 -2.74 10.74 4.29
C GLU A 111 -4.22 11.14 4.33
N LEU A 112 -4.90 10.72 5.38
CA LEU A 112 -6.32 10.94 5.60
C LEU A 112 -6.54 11.80 6.86
N GLY A 113 -7.66 12.52 6.85
CA GLY A 113 -8.16 13.24 8.02
C GLY A 113 -9.68 13.19 8.09
N GLY A 114 -10.24 13.26 9.29
CA GLY A 114 -11.68 13.20 9.50
C GLY A 114 -12.09 12.90 10.94
N GLU A 115 -13.36 12.57 11.11
CA GLU A 115 -13.96 12.28 12.40
C GLU A 115 -14.91 11.09 12.27
N ILE A 116 -14.85 10.18 13.25
CA ILE A 116 -15.74 9.05 13.42
C ILE A 116 -16.41 9.18 14.79
N THR A 117 -17.72 8.98 14.84
CA THR A 117 -18.45 8.85 16.10
C THR A 117 -18.78 7.39 16.33
N ILE A 118 -18.61 6.90 17.55
CA ILE A 118 -18.94 5.53 17.95
C ILE A 118 -20.01 5.61 19.02
N ARG A 119 -21.21 5.13 18.67
CA ARG A 119 -22.37 5.06 19.56
C ARG A 119 -22.77 3.60 19.83
N GLY A 120 -23.96 3.39 20.39
CA GLY A 120 -24.48 2.06 20.71
C GLY A 120 -23.97 1.59 22.07
N THR A 121 -23.63 0.31 22.18
CA THR A 121 -23.10 -0.27 23.43
C THR A 121 -21.70 -0.82 23.21
N ALA A 122 -20.95 -1.06 24.29
CA ALA A 122 -19.67 -1.76 24.21
C ALA A 122 -19.77 -3.16 23.58
N ALA A 123 -20.95 -3.79 23.66
CA ALA A 123 -21.25 -5.08 23.03
C ALA A 123 -21.61 -4.96 21.53
N ALA A 124 -22.22 -3.84 21.15
CA ALA A 124 -22.66 -3.55 19.78
C ALA A 124 -22.34 -2.07 19.43
N PRO A 125 -21.05 -1.75 19.21
CA PRO A 125 -20.64 -0.41 18.83
C PRO A 125 -21.09 -0.06 17.42
N ILE A 126 -21.57 1.16 17.23
CA ILE A 126 -22.11 1.69 15.98
C ILE A 126 -21.22 2.85 15.53
N PRO A 127 -20.18 2.60 14.71
CA PRO A 127 -19.39 3.66 14.10
C PRO A 127 -20.18 4.39 13.00
N SER A 128 -19.99 5.69 12.92
CA SER A 128 -20.49 6.51 11.82
C SER A 128 -19.59 7.72 11.57
N GLY A 129 -19.36 8.06 10.31
CA GLY A 129 -18.49 9.18 9.91
C GLY A 129 -17.61 8.82 8.73
N ALA A 130 -16.60 9.64 8.45
CA ALA A 130 -15.69 9.39 7.35
C ALA A 130 -14.29 10.00 7.55
N PHE A 131 -13.30 9.34 6.98
CA PHE A 131 -11.99 9.92 6.70
C PHE A 131 -11.91 10.34 5.24
N ARG A 132 -11.35 11.52 4.99
CA ARG A 132 -11.16 12.07 3.64
C ARG A 132 -9.68 12.18 3.34
N LEU A 133 -9.33 11.89 2.09
CA LEU A 133 -7.99 12.01 1.58
C LEU A 133 -7.57 13.47 1.57
N ARG A 134 -6.39 13.73 2.11
CA ARG A 134 -5.70 15.01 1.99
C ARG A 134 -4.71 14.98 0.83
N ARG A 135 -3.94 13.90 0.74
CA ARG A 135 -3.00 13.60 -0.34
C ARG A 135 -2.73 12.11 -0.36
N GLY A 136 -2.43 11.58 -1.51
CA GLY A 136 -1.99 10.20 -1.64
C GLY A 136 -1.67 9.84 -3.07
N SER A 137 -0.91 8.77 -3.21
CA SER A 137 -0.56 8.17 -4.49
C SER A 137 -0.77 6.66 -4.47
N PHE A 138 -0.91 6.10 -5.65
CA PHE A 138 -0.99 4.68 -5.89
C PHE A 138 0.02 4.31 -6.97
N ASP A 139 0.94 3.40 -6.65
CA ASP A 139 1.81 2.78 -7.64
C ASP A 139 1.09 1.63 -8.34
N LEU A 140 1.02 1.72 -9.66
CA LEU A 140 0.45 0.69 -10.51
C LEU A 140 1.45 0.34 -11.61
N VAL A 141 2.08 -0.84 -11.50
CA VAL A 141 3.09 -1.33 -12.46
C VAL A 141 4.22 -0.30 -12.67
N GLY A 142 4.71 0.30 -11.56
CA GLY A 142 5.78 1.30 -11.60
C GLY A 142 5.36 2.69 -12.05
N ARG A 143 4.06 2.90 -12.34
CA ARG A 143 3.49 4.22 -12.62
C ARG A 143 2.83 4.76 -11.36
N GLN A 144 3.35 5.87 -10.85
CA GLN A 144 2.75 6.57 -9.73
C GLN A 144 1.54 7.42 -10.19
N LEU A 145 0.37 7.11 -9.66
CA LEU A 145 -0.89 7.83 -9.89
C LEU A 145 -1.25 8.64 -8.66
N GLN A 146 -1.61 9.92 -8.83
CA GLN A 146 -2.07 10.75 -7.72
C GLN A 146 -3.59 10.68 -7.59
N PHE A 147 -4.06 10.48 -6.37
CA PHE A 147 -5.49 10.57 -6.07
C PHE A 147 -5.94 12.02 -6.02
N SER A 148 -6.97 12.34 -6.79
CA SER A 148 -7.65 13.65 -6.78
C SER A 148 -8.71 13.72 -5.67
N ARG A 149 -9.28 12.58 -5.27
CA ARG A 149 -10.24 12.44 -4.17
C ARG A 149 -10.12 11.07 -3.53
N GLY A 150 -10.43 10.99 -2.23
CA GLY A 150 -10.62 9.73 -1.52
C GLY A 150 -11.49 9.90 -0.29
N VAL A 151 -12.37 8.94 -0.04
CA VAL A 151 -13.24 8.87 1.14
C VAL A 151 -13.27 7.43 1.65
N ILE A 152 -13.14 7.27 2.96
CA ILE A 152 -13.39 6.04 3.69
C ILE A 152 -14.56 6.31 4.63
N SER A 153 -15.75 5.79 4.32
CA SER A 153 -16.96 6.00 5.12
C SER A 153 -17.27 4.78 5.98
N PHE A 154 -17.74 5.03 7.20
CA PHE A 154 -18.27 4.01 8.10
C PHE A 154 -19.77 4.19 8.16
N GLU A 155 -20.49 3.23 7.60
CA GLU A 155 -21.95 3.24 7.50
C GLU A 155 -22.51 1.98 8.17
N SER A 156 -23.77 2.04 8.56
CA SER A 156 -24.52 0.86 9.04
C SER A 156 -23.98 0.20 10.31
N GLY A 157 -23.23 0.92 11.15
CA GLY A 157 -22.68 0.37 12.39
C GLY A 157 -21.62 -0.72 12.17
N SER A 158 -21.02 -0.79 10.98
CA SER A 158 -19.96 -1.73 10.66
C SER A 158 -18.59 -1.06 10.76
N PHE A 159 -17.61 -1.77 11.31
CA PHE A 159 -16.21 -1.38 11.24
C PHE A 159 -15.53 -1.75 9.91
N ASN A 160 -16.25 -2.39 8.99
CA ASN A 160 -15.81 -2.59 7.61
C ASN A 160 -16.25 -1.37 6.78
N PRO A 161 -15.35 -0.42 6.47
CA PRO A 161 -15.74 0.80 5.79
C PRO A 161 -15.97 0.59 4.29
N THR A 162 -16.65 1.54 3.67
CA THR A 162 -16.73 1.67 2.22
C THR A 162 -15.65 2.64 1.73
N LEU A 163 -14.98 2.27 0.66
CA LEU A 163 -13.94 3.03 -0.02
C LEU A 163 -14.54 3.73 -1.25
N ASP A 164 -14.16 4.98 -1.50
CA ASP A 164 -14.40 5.68 -2.75
C ASP A 164 -13.21 6.61 -3.05
N PHE A 165 -12.35 6.19 -3.96
CA PHE A 165 -11.16 6.92 -4.38
C PHE A 165 -11.16 7.15 -5.88
N LEU A 166 -10.64 8.31 -6.28
CA LEU A 166 -10.49 8.73 -7.66
C LEU A 166 -9.07 9.22 -7.88
N ALA A 167 -8.36 8.61 -8.83
CA ALA A 167 -7.14 9.14 -9.38
C ALA A 167 -7.40 9.60 -10.82
N THR A 168 -6.83 10.75 -11.21
CA THR A 168 -7.06 11.34 -12.53
C THR A 168 -5.72 11.62 -13.19
N ALA A 169 -5.49 11.02 -14.36
CA ALA A 169 -4.37 11.33 -15.23
C ALA A 169 -4.87 12.13 -16.43
N ARG A 170 -4.17 13.22 -16.78
CA ARG A 170 -4.52 14.05 -17.94
C ARG A 170 -3.41 13.94 -18.99
N SER A 171 -3.79 13.63 -20.22
CA SER A 171 -2.95 13.77 -21.41
C SER A 171 -3.45 14.95 -22.26
N ARG A 172 -2.77 15.24 -23.38
CA ARG A 172 -3.18 16.32 -24.29
C ARG A 172 -4.56 16.11 -24.91
N SER A 173 -5.03 14.86 -25.01
CA SER A 173 -6.27 14.49 -25.71
C SER A 173 -7.27 13.74 -24.85
N ASN A 174 -6.89 13.26 -23.66
CA ASN A 174 -7.76 12.43 -22.83
C ASN A 174 -7.60 12.74 -21.34
N THR A 175 -8.71 12.69 -20.61
CA THR A 175 -8.71 12.60 -19.14
C THR A 175 -9.04 11.16 -18.77
N ILE A 176 -8.15 10.49 -18.04
CA ILE A 176 -8.34 9.09 -17.62
C ILE A 176 -8.54 9.06 -16.11
N ASN A 177 -9.60 8.40 -15.68
CA ASN A 177 -10.01 8.28 -14.29
C ASN A 177 -9.89 6.83 -13.83
N LEU A 178 -9.12 6.59 -12.77
CA LEU A 178 -9.09 5.34 -12.03
C LEU A 178 -9.96 5.50 -10.78
N ASN A 179 -11.06 4.75 -10.73
CA ASN A 179 -11.96 4.69 -9.59
C ASN A 179 -11.65 3.43 -8.78
N VAL A 180 -11.58 3.56 -7.46
CA VAL A 180 -11.43 2.43 -6.52
C VAL A 180 -12.56 2.52 -5.50
N LYS A 181 -13.48 1.56 -5.54
CA LYS A 181 -14.70 1.52 -4.71
C LYS A 181 -14.84 0.19 -3.96
N GLY A 182 -15.86 0.05 -3.12
CA GLY A 182 -16.17 -1.20 -2.42
C GLY A 182 -15.57 -1.28 -1.02
N THR A 183 -15.14 -2.45 -0.57
CA THR A 183 -14.59 -2.65 0.80
C THR A 183 -13.08 -2.88 0.75
N PRO A 184 -12.33 -2.65 1.84
CA PRO A 184 -10.90 -2.99 1.90
C PRO A 184 -10.59 -4.45 1.53
N ALA A 185 -11.50 -5.38 1.87
CA ALA A 185 -11.35 -6.80 1.57
C ALA A 185 -11.69 -7.16 0.11
N ARG A 186 -12.53 -6.35 -0.55
CA ARG A 186 -12.97 -6.53 -1.94
C ARG A 186 -13.09 -5.16 -2.61
N PRO A 187 -11.97 -4.55 -3.00
CA PRO A 187 -12.02 -3.30 -3.75
C PRO A 187 -12.40 -3.59 -5.20
N GLU A 188 -13.24 -2.75 -5.78
CA GLU A 188 -13.61 -2.74 -7.20
C GLU A 188 -12.88 -1.59 -7.89
N LEU A 189 -12.19 -1.89 -8.99
CA LEU A 189 -11.38 -0.91 -9.70
C LEU A 189 -11.86 -0.75 -11.13
N THR A 190 -12.18 0.49 -11.51
CA THR A 190 -12.74 0.82 -12.82
C THR A 190 -11.94 1.94 -13.46
N VAL A 191 -11.52 1.76 -14.70
CA VAL A 191 -10.83 2.80 -15.49
C VAL A 191 -11.81 3.35 -16.51
N THR A 192 -11.97 4.67 -16.53
CA THR A 192 -12.79 5.39 -17.51
C THR A 192 -11.97 6.48 -18.17
N ALA A 193 -12.36 6.90 -19.38
CA ALA A 193 -11.71 7.98 -20.10
C ALA A 193 -12.72 8.97 -20.66
N GLU A 194 -12.27 10.20 -20.85
CA GLU A 194 -13.01 11.26 -21.54
C GLU A 194 -12.12 11.89 -22.62
N PRO A 195 -12.49 11.83 -23.92
CA PRO A 195 -13.66 11.14 -24.49
C PRO A 195 -13.70 9.63 -24.18
N GLU A 196 -14.89 9.02 -24.26
CA GLU A 196 -15.10 7.61 -23.91
C GLU A 196 -14.22 6.68 -24.75
N LEU A 197 -13.52 5.77 -24.06
CA LEU A 197 -12.66 4.75 -24.66
C LEU A 197 -13.00 3.39 -24.05
N PRO A 198 -12.73 2.29 -24.77
CA PRO A 198 -12.66 0.97 -24.17
C PRO A 198 -11.72 0.96 -22.95
N GLN A 199 -12.09 0.21 -21.91
CA GLN A 199 -11.39 0.24 -20.62
C GLN A 199 -9.92 -0.19 -20.72
N ASP A 200 -9.62 -1.17 -21.58
CA ASP A 200 -8.28 -1.64 -21.90
C ASP A 200 -7.43 -0.57 -22.60
N GLU A 201 -8.02 0.17 -23.54
CA GLU A 201 -7.38 1.33 -24.19
C GLU A 201 -7.13 2.47 -23.18
N ALA A 202 -8.09 2.77 -22.31
CA ALA A 202 -7.92 3.75 -21.25
C ALA A 202 -6.82 3.34 -20.27
N LEU A 203 -6.76 2.06 -19.91
CA LEU A 203 -5.73 1.52 -19.02
C LEU A 203 -4.34 1.52 -19.68
N ALA A 204 -4.25 1.17 -20.97
CA ALA A 204 -3.01 1.26 -21.75
C ALA A 204 -2.44 2.69 -21.74
N ARG A 205 -3.30 3.68 -22.02
CA ARG A 205 -2.90 5.09 -21.99
C ARG A 205 -2.53 5.56 -20.59
N LEU A 206 -3.22 5.06 -19.55
CA LEU A 206 -2.92 5.40 -18.15
C LEU A 206 -1.52 4.90 -17.73
N LEU A 207 -1.17 3.68 -18.13
CA LEU A 207 0.06 3.01 -17.72
C LEU A 207 1.26 3.38 -18.59
N PHE A 208 1.06 3.45 -19.92
CA PHE A 208 2.13 3.53 -20.91
C PHE A 208 2.10 4.81 -21.77
N ASP A 209 1.13 5.70 -21.57
CA ASP A 209 0.92 6.91 -22.39
C ASP A 209 0.81 6.60 -23.90
N ARG A 210 0.29 5.42 -24.23
CA ARG A 210 0.24 4.87 -25.60
C ARG A 210 -1.06 4.11 -25.83
N GLU A 211 -1.44 4.03 -27.11
CA GLU A 211 -2.56 3.23 -27.59
C GLU A 211 -2.22 1.74 -27.56
N THR A 212 -3.19 0.87 -27.26
CA THR A 212 -3.01 -0.60 -27.21
C THR A 212 -2.41 -1.17 -28.48
N THR A 213 -2.79 -0.63 -29.64
CA THR A 213 -2.29 -1.04 -30.96
C THR A 213 -0.80 -0.74 -31.18
N ARG A 214 -0.21 0.15 -30.38
CA ARG A 214 1.21 0.52 -30.43
C ARG A 214 2.02 -0.10 -29.30
N LEU A 215 1.38 -0.93 -28.47
CA LEU A 215 2.05 -1.67 -27.42
C LEU A 215 2.73 -2.91 -27.99
N SER A 216 3.96 -3.14 -27.55
CA SER A 216 4.66 -4.40 -27.76
C SER A 216 3.96 -5.54 -27.00
N PRO A 217 4.19 -6.81 -27.39
CA PRO A 217 3.65 -7.97 -26.68
C PRO A 217 3.99 -8.00 -25.17
N PHE A 218 5.15 -7.44 -24.78
CA PHE A 218 5.56 -7.34 -23.39
C PHE A 218 4.81 -6.25 -22.61
N GLU A 219 4.51 -5.10 -23.24
CA GLU A 219 3.68 -4.05 -22.62
C GLU A 219 2.22 -4.51 -22.45
N LEU A 220 1.70 -5.29 -23.40
CA LEU A 220 0.39 -5.95 -23.26
C LEU A 220 0.35 -6.92 -22.05
N ALA A 221 1.43 -7.66 -21.80
CA ALA A 221 1.56 -8.47 -20.59
C ALA A 221 1.57 -7.61 -19.31
N GLY A 222 2.14 -6.40 -19.38
CA GLY A 222 2.09 -5.40 -18.30
C GLY A 222 0.66 -4.95 -17.97
N ILE A 223 -0.22 -4.80 -18.96
CA ILE A 223 -1.65 -4.54 -18.74
C ILE A 223 -2.30 -5.71 -17.99
N ALA A 224 -2.06 -6.94 -18.43
CA ALA A 224 -2.62 -8.12 -17.76
C ALA A 224 -2.14 -8.23 -16.30
N GLN A 225 -0.89 -7.87 -16.02
CA GLN A 225 -0.36 -7.78 -14.65
C GLN A 225 -1.02 -6.66 -13.86
N ALA A 226 -1.21 -5.47 -14.44
CA ALA A 226 -1.94 -4.38 -13.80
C ALA A 226 -3.35 -4.84 -13.42
N VAL A 227 -4.10 -5.42 -14.36
CA VAL A 227 -5.45 -5.95 -14.12
C VAL A 227 -5.44 -7.00 -13.01
N ALA A 228 -4.48 -7.94 -13.00
CA ALA A 228 -4.39 -8.95 -11.96
C ALA A 228 -3.99 -8.40 -10.58
N GLN A 229 -3.17 -7.34 -10.51
CA GLN A 229 -2.84 -6.63 -9.27
C GLN A 229 -4.04 -5.83 -8.74
N LEU A 230 -4.76 -5.14 -9.64
CA LEU A 230 -5.99 -4.42 -9.35
C LEU A 230 -7.06 -5.38 -8.83
N ALA A 231 -7.23 -6.54 -9.48
CA ALA A 231 -8.15 -7.60 -9.06
C ALA A 231 -7.74 -8.31 -7.76
N GLY A 232 -6.59 -7.97 -7.17
CA GLY A 232 -6.08 -8.58 -5.94
C GLY A 232 -5.64 -10.04 -6.10
N VAL A 233 -5.53 -10.53 -7.34
CA VAL A 233 -5.01 -11.87 -7.67
C VAL A 233 -3.50 -11.92 -7.54
N LEU A 234 -2.83 -10.79 -7.79
CA LEU A 234 -1.39 -10.61 -7.65
C LEU A 234 -1.09 -9.60 -6.53
N PRO A 235 -0.16 -9.88 -5.60
CA PRO A 235 0.36 -8.87 -4.68
C PRO A 235 0.89 -7.65 -5.45
N ALA A 236 0.80 -6.44 -4.88
CA ALA A 236 1.44 -5.28 -5.50
C ALA A 236 2.96 -5.53 -5.58
N GLY A 237 3.58 -5.23 -6.72
CA GLY A 237 5.00 -5.57 -6.95
C GLY A 237 5.26 -7.04 -7.34
N SER A 238 4.28 -7.94 -7.36
CA SER A 238 4.51 -9.37 -7.75
C SER A 238 4.65 -9.64 -9.25
N GLY A 239 4.99 -8.61 -10.03
CA GLY A 239 5.22 -8.72 -11.47
C GLY A 239 6.25 -9.81 -11.79
N VAL A 240 6.08 -10.49 -12.92
CA VAL A 240 7.05 -11.51 -13.39
C VAL A 240 8.45 -10.91 -13.49
N LEU A 241 8.53 -9.64 -13.92
CA LEU A 241 9.77 -8.85 -13.94
C LEU A 241 10.36 -8.67 -12.54
N ASP A 242 9.55 -8.42 -11.52
CA ASP A 242 10.07 -8.19 -10.16
C ASP A 242 10.59 -9.50 -9.53
N ARG A 243 9.96 -10.64 -9.86
CA ARG A 243 10.47 -11.97 -9.52
C ARG A 243 11.80 -12.27 -10.22
N LEU A 244 11.92 -11.95 -11.51
CA LEU A 244 13.17 -12.09 -12.25
C LEU A 244 14.25 -11.14 -11.70
N ARG A 245 13.90 -9.90 -11.37
CA ARG A 245 14.78 -8.89 -10.75
C ARG A 245 15.35 -9.42 -9.44
N THR A 246 14.48 -9.92 -8.57
CA THR A 246 14.84 -10.47 -7.26
C THR A 246 15.68 -11.73 -7.41
N ALA A 247 15.28 -12.66 -8.29
CA ALA A 247 16.02 -13.90 -8.55
C ALA A 247 17.40 -13.66 -9.17
N ALA A 248 17.53 -12.62 -10.01
CA ALA A 248 18.79 -12.21 -10.63
C ALA A 248 19.65 -11.28 -9.74
N GLY A 249 19.15 -10.87 -8.57
CA GLY A 249 19.87 -9.98 -7.65
C GLY A 249 20.09 -8.56 -8.21
N LEU A 250 19.14 -8.07 -9.01
CA LEU A 250 19.19 -6.76 -9.64
C LEU A 250 18.46 -5.72 -8.79
N ASP A 251 18.99 -4.49 -8.73
CA ASP A 251 18.31 -3.39 -8.02
C ASP A 251 17.28 -2.71 -8.92
N ARG A 252 17.55 -2.65 -10.23
CA ARG A 252 16.66 -2.07 -11.24
C ARG A 252 16.50 -3.07 -12.39
N LEU A 253 15.26 -3.40 -12.73
CA LEU A 253 14.91 -4.14 -13.93
C LEU A 253 13.61 -3.55 -14.46
N GLY A 254 13.60 -3.09 -15.70
CA GLY A 254 12.45 -2.42 -16.25
C GLY A 254 12.54 -2.22 -17.76
N VAL A 255 11.49 -1.65 -18.31
CA VAL A 255 11.42 -1.27 -19.72
C VAL A 255 11.34 0.25 -19.77
N ALA A 256 12.29 0.89 -20.45
CA ALA A 256 12.32 2.32 -20.69
C ALA A 256 11.99 2.59 -22.16
N GLY A 257 11.16 3.60 -22.43
CA GLY A 257 10.83 4.01 -23.80
C GLY A 257 10.27 5.41 -23.81
N ASP A 258 10.90 6.30 -24.59
CA ASP A 258 10.51 7.71 -24.72
C ASP A 258 9.67 7.98 -26.00
N GLY A 259 9.20 6.92 -26.66
CA GLY A 259 8.40 6.98 -27.88
C GLY A 259 9.18 7.34 -29.15
N ARG A 260 10.43 7.81 -29.07
CA ARG A 260 11.28 8.14 -30.23
C ARG A 260 12.36 7.10 -30.50
N SER A 261 12.99 6.54 -29.46
CA SER A 261 14.10 5.59 -29.61
C SER A 261 13.70 4.11 -29.65
N GLY A 262 12.40 3.81 -29.63
CA GLY A 262 11.90 2.44 -29.40
C GLY A 262 11.99 2.04 -27.92
N ALA A 263 11.37 0.92 -27.56
CA ALA A 263 11.45 0.38 -26.21
C ALA A 263 12.87 -0.19 -25.97
N ALA A 264 13.37 -0.07 -24.75
CA ALA A 264 14.63 -0.63 -24.32
C ALA A 264 14.45 -1.35 -22.99
N VAL A 265 15.09 -2.50 -22.83
CA VAL A 265 15.16 -3.22 -21.57
C VAL A 265 16.37 -2.70 -20.80
N GLU A 266 16.16 -2.33 -19.54
CA GLU A 266 17.19 -1.88 -18.62
C GLU A 266 17.29 -2.84 -17.44
N ALA A 267 18.51 -3.28 -17.14
CA ALA A 267 18.81 -4.13 -15.99
C ALA A 267 20.08 -3.61 -15.31
N GLY A 268 20.07 -3.44 -13.99
CA GLY A 268 21.23 -2.89 -13.30
C GLY A 268 21.21 -3.07 -11.79
N ARG A 269 22.36 -2.81 -11.19
CA ARG A 269 22.63 -2.99 -9.76
C ARG A 269 23.54 -1.86 -9.26
N TYR A 270 23.32 -1.42 -8.03
CA TYR A 270 24.27 -0.63 -7.28
C TYR A 270 25.37 -1.52 -6.72
N VAL A 271 26.60 -1.26 -7.15
CA VAL A 271 27.79 -1.99 -6.68
C VAL A 271 28.42 -1.33 -5.46
N ALA A 272 28.14 -0.04 -5.25
CA ALA A 272 28.52 0.76 -4.08
C ALA A 272 27.55 1.94 -3.91
N PRO A 273 27.51 2.60 -2.74
CA PRO A 273 26.76 3.85 -2.57
C PRO A 273 27.14 4.87 -3.65
N GLY A 274 26.15 5.33 -4.43
CA GLY A 274 26.36 6.28 -5.53
C GLY A 274 26.95 5.68 -6.82
N VAL A 275 27.20 4.37 -6.90
CA VAL A 275 27.77 3.72 -8.10
C VAL A 275 26.78 2.71 -8.68
N PHE A 276 26.15 3.07 -9.80
CA PHE A 276 25.18 2.24 -10.51
C PHE A 276 25.82 1.66 -11.78
N VAL A 277 25.64 0.35 -11.98
CA VAL A 277 26.06 -0.34 -13.20
C VAL A 277 24.82 -0.97 -13.82
N GLY A 278 24.61 -0.71 -15.11
CA GLY A 278 23.45 -1.23 -15.83
C GLY A 278 23.76 -1.60 -17.27
N VAL A 279 22.93 -2.49 -17.81
CA VAL A 279 22.87 -2.85 -19.22
C VAL A 279 21.54 -2.36 -19.78
N ARG A 280 21.60 -1.77 -20.98
CA ARG A 280 20.44 -1.30 -21.72
C ARG A 280 20.45 -1.87 -23.12
N GLN A 281 19.35 -2.50 -23.53
CA GLN A 281 19.21 -3.11 -24.85
C GLN A 281 17.93 -2.64 -25.53
N GLY A 282 18.06 -2.03 -26.71
CA GLY A 282 16.91 -1.64 -27.53
C GLY A 282 16.21 -2.84 -28.15
N THR A 283 14.88 -2.86 -28.12
CA THR A 283 14.05 -3.97 -28.66
C THR A 283 13.94 -3.98 -30.17
N SER A 284 14.39 -2.91 -30.85
CA SER A 284 14.39 -2.78 -32.32
C SER A 284 15.62 -3.38 -33.02
N GLY A 285 16.37 -4.26 -32.34
CA GLY A 285 17.53 -4.97 -32.93
C GLY A 285 18.87 -4.22 -32.85
N GLY A 286 19.03 -3.30 -31.89
CA GLY A 286 20.30 -2.62 -31.62
C GLY A 286 21.23 -3.45 -30.73
N ALA A 287 22.53 -3.20 -30.84
CA ALA A 287 23.51 -3.88 -29.99
C ALA A 287 23.48 -3.36 -28.54
N PRO A 288 23.70 -4.26 -27.56
CA PRO A 288 23.54 -3.95 -26.14
C PRO A 288 24.55 -2.89 -25.68
N GLY A 289 24.06 -1.91 -24.94
CA GLY A 289 24.88 -0.90 -24.27
C GLY A 289 25.09 -1.25 -22.81
N VAL A 290 26.31 -1.05 -22.31
CA VAL A 290 26.64 -1.13 -20.87
C VAL A 290 26.90 0.29 -20.39
N GLY A 291 26.22 0.70 -19.32
CA GLY A 291 26.35 2.00 -18.70
C GLY A 291 26.85 1.89 -17.26
N VAL A 292 27.74 2.80 -16.88
CA VAL A 292 28.16 3.04 -15.51
C VAL A 292 27.85 4.49 -15.16
N GLN A 293 27.14 4.70 -14.07
CA GLN A 293 26.85 6.02 -13.53
C GLN A 293 27.46 6.11 -12.13
N VAL A 294 28.23 7.18 -11.91
CA VAL A 294 28.89 7.47 -10.65
C VAL A 294 28.43 8.83 -10.15
N GLU A 295 27.75 8.87 -9.03
CA GLU A 295 27.46 10.10 -8.30
C GLU A 295 28.69 10.48 -7.46
N LEU A 296 29.37 11.55 -7.88
CA LEU A 296 30.58 12.05 -7.20
C LEU A 296 30.19 12.95 -6.03
N THR A 297 29.16 13.78 -6.21
CA THR A 297 28.55 14.62 -5.18
C THR A 297 27.05 14.72 -5.44
N PRO A 298 26.21 15.20 -4.50
CA PRO A 298 24.77 15.39 -4.72
C PRO A 298 24.42 16.28 -5.92
N ARG A 299 25.39 17.02 -6.47
CA ARG A 299 25.23 17.95 -7.60
C ARG A 299 26.01 17.54 -8.85
N LEU A 300 26.87 16.53 -8.77
CA LEU A 300 27.78 16.15 -9.85
C LEU A 300 27.67 14.65 -10.13
N ARG A 301 27.23 14.31 -11.34
CA ARG A 301 27.12 12.93 -11.83
C ARG A 301 28.06 12.72 -13.01
N LEU A 302 28.74 11.59 -13.02
CA LEU A 302 29.58 11.14 -14.12
C LEU A 302 28.91 9.92 -14.77
N GLU A 303 28.78 9.95 -16.09
CA GLU A 303 28.10 8.91 -16.87
C GLU A 303 29.06 8.38 -17.94
N GLY A 304 29.30 7.06 -17.91
CA GLY A 304 30.00 6.35 -18.97
C GLY A 304 29.05 5.36 -19.61
N GLN A 305 28.93 5.37 -20.92
CA GLN A 305 28.15 4.41 -21.69
C GLN A 305 29.04 3.84 -22.78
N THR A 306 29.22 2.53 -22.79
CA THR A 306 29.80 1.81 -23.92
C THR A 306 28.67 1.13 -24.68
N GLN A 307 28.63 1.29 -26.00
CA GLN A 307 27.63 0.66 -26.83
C GLN A 307 28.33 -0.19 -27.88
N THR A 308 28.03 -1.48 -27.91
CA THR A 308 28.51 -2.31 -29.02
C THR A 308 27.84 -1.83 -30.31
N GLY A 309 28.60 -1.66 -31.40
CA GLY A 309 28.08 -1.15 -32.69
C GLY A 309 28.56 0.25 -33.07
N ALA A 310 28.01 0.81 -34.15
CA ALA A 310 28.49 2.05 -34.78
C ALA A 310 28.35 3.33 -33.92
N ALA A 311 27.65 3.25 -32.79
CA ALA A 311 27.39 4.38 -31.90
C ALA A 311 28.58 4.74 -30.97
N GLY A 312 29.54 3.82 -30.77
CA GLY A 312 30.78 4.04 -30.00
C GLY A 312 30.58 4.26 -28.50
N ASP A 313 31.69 4.56 -27.81
CA ASP A 313 31.72 4.89 -26.38
C ASP A 313 31.36 6.37 -26.16
N ARG A 314 30.54 6.65 -25.15
CA ARG A 314 30.22 8.01 -24.68
C ARG A 314 30.60 8.18 -23.21
N LEU A 315 31.22 9.31 -22.92
CA LEU A 315 31.47 9.80 -21.57
C LEU A 315 30.81 11.17 -21.43
N GLY A 316 30.01 11.34 -20.38
CA GLY A 316 29.27 12.55 -20.07
C GLY A 316 29.42 12.94 -18.61
N ILE A 317 29.31 14.24 -18.33
CA ILE A 317 29.29 14.79 -16.97
C ILE A 317 28.07 15.67 -16.87
N THR A 318 27.25 15.44 -15.86
CA THR A 318 25.99 16.16 -15.61
C THR A 318 26.12 16.91 -14.29
N TYR A 319 25.83 18.21 -14.30
CA TYR A 319 25.86 19.07 -13.12
C TYR A 319 24.50 19.78 -12.96
N GLU A 320 23.89 19.65 -11.79
CA GLU A 320 22.59 20.24 -11.46
C GLU A 320 22.75 21.45 -10.52
N TYR A 321 22.13 22.58 -10.86
CA TYR A 321 22.12 23.80 -10.05
C TYR A 321 20.66 24.20 -9.76
N GLU A 322 20.28 24.21 -8.49
CA GLU A 322 18.98 24.75 -8.04
C GLU A 322 19.14 26.25 -7.75
N TYR A 323 18.17 27.06 -8.20
CA TYR A 323 18.04 28.48 -7.89
C TYR A 323 17.09 28.71 -6.71
#